data_AF-A0A0N4XLW4-F1
#
_entry.id   AF-A0A0N4XLW4-F1
#
_cell.length_a   1.000
_cell.length_b   1.000
_cell.length_c   1.000
_cell.angle_alpha   90.00
_cell.angle_beta   90.00
_cell.angle_gamma   90.00
#
_symmetry.space_group_name_H-M   'P 1'
#
loop_
_entity.id
_entity.type
_entity.pdbx_description
1 polymer ?
#
loop_
_entity_poly.entity_id
_entity_poly.type
_entity_poly.pdbx_seq_one_letter_code
_entity_poly.pdbx_strand_id
1 'polypeptide(L)'
;MGDDRDLVPEFVQNGGLDCMVRLGRLADQNHQNYILRALGQVMLYVDGMNGIIAHNTTIQWLYELLDSPLFDEKERREMSPFRLEWVSYA
;
A
#
# COMPACT_ATOMS: atom_id res chain seq x y z
N MET A 1 8.51 13.72 -26.55
CA MET A 1 8.51 14.07 -25.12
C MET A 1 7.35 13.30 -24.54
N GLY A 2 7.62 12.13 -23.93
CA GLY A 2 6.60 11.41 -23.17
C GLY A 2 6.23 12.31 -21.99
N ASP A 3 4.94 12.58 -21.85
CA ASP A 3 4.43 13.48 -20.83
C ASP A 3 4.58 12.75 -19.48
N ASP A 4 5.24 13.36 -18.50
CA ASP A 4 5.38 12.78 -17.14
C ASP A 4 4.02 12.39 -16.52
N ARG A 5 2.93 12.89 -17.11
CA ARG A 5 1.53 12.56 -16.83
C ARG A 5 1.18 11.07 -17.01
N ASP A 6 1.85 10.33 -17.90
CA ASP A 6 1.54 8.91 -18.15
C ASP A 6 2.33 7.94 -17.27
N LEU A 7 3.30 8.43 -16.49
CA LEU A 7 4.19 7.59 -15.68
C LEU A 7 3.47 6.85 -14.56
N VAL A 8 2.45 7.47 -13.94
CA VAL A 8 1.71 6.85 -12.84
C VAL A 8 0.77 5.73 -13.32
N PRO A 9 -0.06 5.95 -14.36
CA PRO A 9 -0.83 4.88 -14.98
C PRO A 9 0.04 3.69 -15.41
N GLU A 10 1.16 3.95 -16.10
CA GLU A 10 2.07 2.89 -16.55
C GLU A 10 2.72 2.16 -15.36
N PHE A 11 3.13 2.88 -14.32
CA PHE A 11 3.70 2.28 -13.11
C PHE A 11 2.72 1.30 -12.45
N VAL A 12 1.47 1.71 -12.26
CA VAL A 12 0.44 0.85 -11.66
C VAL A 12 0.15 -0.36 -12.56
N GLN A 13 -0.03 -0.15 -13.87
CA GLN A 13 -0.36 -1.21 -14.81
C GLN A 13 0.75 -2.26 -14.94
N ASN A 14 2.01 -1.86 -14.76
CA ASN A 14 3.17 -2.76 -14.83
C ASN A 14 3.53 -3.42 -13.48
N GLY A 15 2.62 -3.46 -12.51
CA GLY A 15 2.86 -4.12 -11.21
C GLY A 15 3.80 -3.34 -10.29
N GLY A 16 3.91 -2.03 -10.47
CA GLY A 16 4.77 -1.18 -9.66
C GLY A 16 4.43 -1.21 -8.17
N LEU A 17 3.15 -1.35 -7.82
CA LEU A 17 2.68 -1.41 -6.43
C LEU A 17 3.15 -2.69 -5.71
N ASP A 18 3.12 -3.85 -6.36
CA ASP A 18 3.69 -5.10 -5.84
C ASP A 18 5.19 -4.95 -5.53
N CYS A 19 5.92 -4.39 -6.48
CA CYS A 19 7.35 -4.12 -6.32
C CYS A 19 7.61 -3.18 -5.15
N MET A 20 6.82 -2.10 -5.04
CA MET A 20 6.93 -1.10 -3.98
C MET A 20 6.70 -1.69 -2.59
N VAL A 21 5.66 -2.50 -2.41
CA VAL A 21 5.37 -3.19 -1.14
C VAL A 21 6.49 -4.17 -0.78
N ARG A 22 6.94 -4.97 -1.76
CA ARG A 22 8.04 -5.93 -1.55
C ARG A 22 9.31 -5.22 -1.10
N LEU A 23 9.69 -4.13 -1.76
CA LEU A 23 10.85 -3.32 -1.35
C LEU A 23 10.63 -2.72 0.03
N GLY A 24 9.44 -2.20 0.31
CA GLY A 24 9.09 -1.59 1.59
C GLY A 24 9.17 -2.52 2.80
N ARG A 25 8.87 -3.81 2.62
CA ARG A 25 9.02 -4.85 3.67
C ARG A 25 10.46 -5.30 3.89
N LEU A 26 11.32 -5.19 2.89
CA LEU A 26 12.73 -5.58 2.96
C LEU A 26 13.67 -4.42 3.32
N ALA A 27 13.17 -3.19 3.23
CA ALA A 27 13.92 -1.97 3.47
C ALA A 27 14.11 -1.71 4.98
N ASP A 28 15.23 -1.08 5.34
CA ASP A 28 15.34 -0.43 6.65
C ASP A 28 14.45 0.82 6.71
N GLN A 29 14.29 1.35 7.93
CA GLN A 29 13.39 2.48 8.22
C GLN A 29 13.60 3.70 7.30
N ASN A 30 14.84 4.04 6.94
CA ASN A 30 15.11 5.23 6.14
C ASN A 30 14.67 5.02 4.70
N HIS A 31 15.00 3.88 4.11
CA HIS A 31 14.55 3.52 2.77
C HIS A 31 13.03 3.35 2.71
N GLN A 32 12.44 2.74 3.73
CA GLN A 32 10.99 2.61 3.85
C GLN A 32 10.29 3.98 3.86
N ASN A 33 10.84 4.98 4.56
CA ASN A 33 10.31 6.35 4.53
C ASN A 33 10.35 6.98 3.13
N TYR A 34 11.41 6.73 2.34
CA TYR A 34 11.46 7.19 0.96
C TYR A 34 10.44 6.49 0.07
N ILE A 35 10.26 5.18 0.26
CA ILE A 35 9.24 4.40 -0.46
C ILE A 35 7.83 4.94 -0.14
N LEU A 36 7.54 5.22 1.13
CA LEU A 36 6.27 5.83 1.53
C LEU A 36 6.05 7.22 0.94
N ARG A 37 7.10 8.04 0.84
CA ARG A 37 7.03 9.33 0.15
C ARG A 37 6.70 9.16 -1.32
N ALA A 38 7.32 8.19 -2.00
CA ALA A 38 7.02 7.87 -3.39
C ALA A 38 5.57 7.36 -3.57
N LEU A 39 5.10 6.48 -2.68
CA LEU A 39 3.72 6.03 -2.66
C LEU A 39 2.75 7.21 -2.48
N GLY A 40 3.09 8.14 -1.57
CA GLY A 40 2.32 9.37 -1.37
C GLY A 40 2.25 10.25 -2.61
N GLN A 41 3.30 10.28 -3.44
CA GLN A 41 3.25 10.98 -4.73
C GLN A 41 2.33 10.28 -5.74
N VAL A 42 2.36 8.95 -5.79
CA VAL A 42 1.44 8.16 -6.64
C VAL A 42 -0.02 8.42 -6.26
N MET A 43 -0.31 8.52 -4.96
CA MET A 43 -1.66 8.83 -4.44
C MET A 43 -2.19 10.23 -4.82
N LEU A 44 -1.38 11.15 -5.33
CA LEU A 44 -1.88 12.45 -5.79
C LEU A 44 -2.55 12.37 -7.17
N TYR A 45 -2.40 11.25 -7.88
CA TYR A 45 -2.97 11.02 -9.19
C TYR A 45 -4.20 10.11 -9.09
N VAL A 46 -5.22 10.40 -9.90
CA VAL A 46 -6.48 9.62 -9.92
C VAL A 46 -6.20 8.14 -10.22
N ASP A 47 -5.39 7.86 -11.24
CA ASP A 47 -5.04 6.48 -11.62
C ASP A 47 -4.19 5.78 -10.56
N GLY A 48 -3.32 6.52 -9.88
CA GLY A 48 -2.54 6.01 -8.75
C GLY A 48 -3.42 5.61 -7.57
N MET A 49 -4.37 6.47 -7.19
CA MET A 49 -5.37 6.19 -6.16
C MET A 49 -6.24 5.00 -6.52
N ASN A 50 -6.76 4.95 -7.75
CA ASN A 50 -7.56 3.83 -8.24
C ASN A 50 -6.76 2.51 -8.18
N GLY A 51 -5.49 2.56 -8.58
CA GLY A 51 -4.57 1.43 -8.47
C GLY A 51 -4.38 0.94 -7.03
N ILE A 52 -4.15 1.86 -6.09
CA ILE A 52 -3.93 1.52 -4.67
C ILE A 52 -5.19 0.96 -4.02
N ILE A 53 -6.37 1.54 -4.31
CA ILE A 53 -7.66 1.03 -3.79
C ILE A 53 -7.94 -0.38 -4.32
N ALA A 54 -7.55 -0.68 -5.56
CA ALA A 54 -7.68 -2.01 -6.14
C ALA A 54 -6.58 -3.00 -5.66
N HIS A 55 -5.53 -2.52 -5.00
CA HIS A 55 -4.36 -3.32 -4.60
C HIS A 55 -4.32 -3.53 -3.08
N ASN A 56 -5.09 -4.51 -2.60
CA ASN A 56 -5.29 -4.79 -1.17
C ASN A 56 -3.97 -4.95 -0.39
N THR A 57 -2.96 -5.56 -1.01
CA THR A 57 -1.64 -5.78 -0.39
C THR A 57 -0.92 -4.47 -0.02
N THR A 58 -1.11 -3.39 -0.77
CA THR A 58 -0.58 -2.06 -0.39
C THR A 58 -1.28 -1.53 0.85
N ILE A 59 -2.60 -1.68 0.93
CA ILE A 59 -3.39 -1.23 2.08
C ILE A 59 -3.00 -1.99 3.35
N GLN A 60 -2.86 -3.31 3.25
CA GLN A 60 -2.40 -4.15 4.36
C GLN A 60 -1.00 -3.76 4.83
N TRP A 61 -0.08 -3.55 3.90
CA TRP A 61 1.27 -3.08 4.23
C TRP A 61 1.25 -1.74 4.97
N LEU A 62 0.38 -0.79 4.59
CA LEU A 62 0.23 0.46 5.33
C LEU A 62 -0.26 0.25 6.77
N TYR A 63 -1.15 -0.72 7.02
CA TYR A 63 -1.56 -1.09 8.37
C TYR A 63 -0.44 -1.76 9.17
N GLU A 64 0.41 -2.58 8.55
CA GLU A 64 1.59 -3.19 9.18
C GLU A 64 2.52 -2.10 9.74
N LEU A 65 2.73 -1.04 8.96
CA LEU A 65 3.63 0.06 9.32
C LEU A 65 3.15 0.92 10.48
N LEU A 66 1.82 0.97 10.70
CA LEU A 66 1.22 1.71 11.80
C LEU A 66 1.22 0.91 13.11
N ASP A 67 1.84 -0.27 13.13
CA ASP A 67 1.73 -1.25 14.22
C ASP A 67 0.26 -1.47 14.59
N SER A 68 -0.57 -1.60 13.55
CA SER A 68 -2.02 -1.55 13.72
C SER A 68 -2.52 -2.70 14.61
N PRO A 69 -3.58 -2.46 15.39
CA PRO A 69 -4.39 -3.48 16.07
C PRO A 69 -4.74 -4.72 15.25
N LEU A 70 -4.71 -4.59 13.93
CA LEU A 70 -4.92 -5.67 12.98
C LEU A 70 -3.88 -6.79 13.11
N PHE A 71 -2.66 -6.47 13.55
CA PHE A 71 -1.53 -7.39 13.74
C PHE A 71 -1.30 -7.74 15.21
N ASP A 72 -1.92 -7.02 16.15
CA ASP A 72 -2.00 -7.43 17.55
C ASP A 72 -3.19 -8.41 17.75
N GLU A 73 -2.89 -9.63 18.19
CA GLU A 73 -3.91 -10.68 18.26
C GLU A 73 -5.00 -10.40 19.31
N LYS A 74 -4.70 -9.58 20.31
CA LYS A 74 -5.64 -9.17 21.35
C LYS A 74 -6.59 -8.11 20.81
N GLU A 75 -6.06 -7.09 20.15
CA GLU A 75 -6.89 -6.00 19.59
C GLU A 75 -7.68 -6.45 18.34
N ARG A 76 -7.14 -7.39 17.55
CA ARG A 76 -7.84 -8.00 16.42
C ARG A 76 -9.15 -8.68 16.82
N ARG A 77 -9.24 -9.25 18.03
CA ARG A 77 -10.48 -9.88 18.54
C ARG A 77 -11.58 -8.86 18.85
N GLU A 78 -11.19 -7.61 19.08
CA GLU A 78 -12.10 -6.49 19.37
C GLU A 78 -12.49 -5.71 18.10
N MET A 79 -11.91 -6.05 16.95
CA MET A 79 -12.26 -5.43 15.67
C MET A 79 -13.62 -5.89 15.17
N SER A 80 -14.27 -5.00 14.42
CA SER A 80 -15.54 -5.29 13.78
C SER A 80 -15.42 -6.45 12.78
N PRO A 81 -16.47 -7.29 12.64
CA PRO A 81 -16.47 -8.42 11.70
C PRO A 81 -16.12 -8.02 10.26
N PHE A 82 -16.59 -6.85 9.82
CA PHE A 82 -16.28 -6.28 8.50
C PHE A 82 -14.78 -6.07 8.28
N ARG A 83 -14.04 -5.62 9.31
CA ARG A 83 -12.58 -5.45 9.21
C ARG A 83 -11.86 -6.79 9.17
N LEU A 84 -12.34 -7.80 9.89
CA LEU A 84 -11.76 -9.15 9.87
C LEU A 84 -11.96 -9.84 8.51
N GLU A 85 -13.15 -9.68 7.94
CA GLU A 85 -13.49 -10.21 6.62
C GLU A 85 -12.54 -9.65 5.54
N TRP A 86 -12.33 -8.34 5.52
CA TRP A 86 -11.43 -7.67 4.56
C TRP A 86 -9.98 -8.19 4.60
N VAL A 87 -9.50 -8.55 5.79
CA VAL A 87 -8.13 -9.09 5.97
C VAL A 87 -8.04 -10.52 5.46
N SER A 88 -9.13 -11.30 5.57
CA SER A 88 -9.16 -12.71 5.18
C SER A 88 -9.18 -12.94 3.66
N TYR A 89 -9.37 -11.89 2.85
CA TYR A 89 -9.44 -11.97 1.38
C TYR A 89 -8.13 -11.61 0.66
N ALA A 90 -7.01 -11.44 1.36
CA ALA A 90 -5.68 -11.31 0.75
C ALA A 90 -4.86 -12.58 0.90
#